data_AF-A0A369QSE1-F1
#
_entry.id   AF-A0A369QSE1-F1
#
_cell.length_a   1.000
_cell.length_b   1.000
_cell.length_c   1.000
_cell.angle_alpha   90.00
_cell.angle_beta   90.00
_cell.angle_gamma   90.00
#
_symmetry.space_group_name_H-M   'P 1'
#
loop_
_entity.id
_entity.type
_entity.pdbx_description
1 polymer ?
#
loop_
_entity_poly.entity_id
_entity_poly.type
_entity_poly.pdbx_seq_one_letter_code
_entity_poly.pdbx_strand_id
1 'polypeptide(L)'
;MLPTMKLTPLVLPLLASVCAPPVSTPPPPVADVVAVTEAKPLPSVEAVTDAKAKARDDAAIEAWGERIQAAGVNLCLLLEDRFDVDYGCGGR
;
A
#
# COMPACT_ATOMS: atom_id res chain seq x y z
N MET A 1 1.29 64.35 -31.92
CA MET A 1 0.48 63.13 -32.18
C MET A 1 1.35 61.93 -31.84
N LEU A 2 1.18 61.33 -30.65
CA LEU A 2 1.85 60.09 -30.25
C LEU A 2 0.90 58.90 -30.46
N PRO A 3 1.33 57.76 -31.00
CA PRO A 3 0.48 56.59 -31.12
C PRO A 3 0.33 55.90 -29.75
N THR A 4 -0.92 55.66 -29.37
CA THR A 4 -1.30 54.93 -28.15
C THR A 4 -1.07 53.43 -28.39
N MET A 5 0.02 52.88 -27.83
CA MET A 5 0.23 51.44 -27.76
C MET A 5 -0.86 50.82 -26.88
N LYS A 6 -1.80 50.09 -27.51
CA LYS A 6 -2.74 49.24 -26.80
C LYS A 6 -2.00 47.99 -26.32
N LEU A 7 -1.60 47.98 -25.05
CA LEU A 7 -1.17 46.76 -24.37
C LEU A 7 -2.39 45.85 -24.20
N THR A 8 -2.45 44.81 -25.03
CA THR A 8 -3.41 43.71 -24.94
C THR A 8 -3.24 43.00 -23.58
N PRO A 9 -4.29 42.86 -22.75
CA PRO A 9 -4.19 42.22 -21.44
C PRO A 9 -4.19 40.70 -21.62
N LEU A 10 -3.05 40.13 -22.01
CA LEU A 10 -2.88 38.69 -22.21
C LEU A 10 -2.21 38.03 -20.98
N VAL A 11 -2.57 38.48 -19.77
CA VAL A 11 -1.92 38.03 -18.50
C VAL A 11 -2.91 37.31 -17.57
N LEU A 12 -4.13 37.01 -18.02
CA LEU A 12 -5.15 36.42 -17.14
C LEU A 12 -5.25 34.87 -17.09
N PRO A 13 -4.64 34.02 -17.96
CA PRO A 13 -4.89 32.58 -17.84
C PRO A 13 -3.91 31.86 -16.89
N LEU A 14 -2.85 32.50 -16.39
CA LEU A 14 -1.83 31.83 -15.56
C LEU A 14 -2.21 31.66 -14.08
N LEU A 15 -3.30 32.29 -13.61
CA LEU A 15 -3.75 32.18 -12.22
C LEU A 15 -4.69 30.98 -11.98
N ALA A 16 -5.06 30.24 -13.03
CA ALA A 16 -5.82 29.00 -12.91
C ALA A 16 -4.93 27.76 -12.72
N SER A 17 -3.71 27.93 -12.19
CA SER A 17 -2.91 26.81 -11.67
C SER A 17 -3.64 26.24 -10.46
N VAL A 18 -4.43 25.21 -10.74
CA VAL A 18 -5.25 24.44 -9.82
C VAL A 18 -4.40 24.04 -8.62
N CYS A 19 -4.65 24.67 -7.48
CA CYS A 19 -4.28 24.11 -6.19
C CYS A 19 -5.19 22.90 -5.99
N ALA A 20 -4.79 21.75 -6.54
CA ALA A 20 -5.47 20.50 -6.24
C ALA A 20 -5.38 20.32 -4.72
N PRO A 21 -6.51 20.10 -4.01
CA PRO A 21 -6.43 19.79 -2.60
C PRO A 21 -5.50 18.58 -2.44
N PRO A 22 -4.63 18.57 -1.41
CA PRO A 22 -3.78 17.41 -1.18
C PRO A 22 -4.68 16.19 -1.09
N VAL A 23 -4.40 15.19 -1.91
CA VAL A 23 -5.12 13.92 -1.89
C VAL A 23 -4.84 13.29 -0.53
N SER A 24 -5.74 13.51 0.42
CA SER A 24 -5.69 12.85 1.73
C SER A 24 -6.27 11.46 1.52
N THR A 25 -5.42 10.52 1.11
CA THR A 25 -5.80 9.12 1.12
C THR A 25 -5.74 8.60 2.55
N PRO A 26 -6.74 7.82 2.99
CA PRO A 26 -6.70 7.23 4.33
C PRO A 26 -5.44 6.34 4.46
N PRO A 27 -4.77 6.33 5.63
CA PRO A 27 -3.63 5.44 5.82
C PRO A 27 -4.07 3.97 5.65
N PRO A 28 -3.13 3.07 5.29
CA PRO A 28 -3.44 1.64 5.25
C PRO A 28 -3.94 1.16 6.61
N PRO A 29 -4.78 0.10 6.64
CA PRO A 29 -5.20 -0.49 7.90
C PRO A 29 -3.97 -0.94 8.71
N VAL A 30 -3.85 -0.43 9.94
CA VAL A 30 -2.70 -0.71 10.81
C VAL A 30 -2.54 -2.21 11.05
N ALA A 31 -3.65 -2.95 11.16
CA ALA A 31 -3.64 -4.39 11.36
C ALA A 31 -2.93 -5.14 10.20
N ASP A 32 -3.18 -4.74 8.96
CA ASP A 32 -2.54 -5.38 7.80
C ASP A 32 -1.04 -5.04 7.74
N VAL A 33 -0.67 -3.79 8.03
CA VAL A 33 0.73 -3.37 8.13
C VAL A 33 1.48 -4.15 9.21
N VAL A 34 0.87 -4.33 10.39
CA VAL A 34 1.44 -5.12 11.48
C VAL A 34 1.59 -6.59 11.06
N ALA A 35 0.58 -7.16 10.40
CA ALA A 35 0.64 -8.55 9.94
C ALA A 35 1.78 -8.78 8.94
N VAL A 36 1.92 -7.96 7.89
CA VAL A 36 2.99 -8.14 6.88
C VAL A 36 4.39 -7.82 7.41
N THR A 37 4.48 -7.14 8.56
CA THR A 37 5.75 -6.86 9.25
C THR A 37 6.03 -7.83 10.40
N GLU A 38 5.11 -8.76 10.69
CA GLU A 38 5.27 -9.80 11.70
C GLU A 38 6.42 -10.74 11.30
N ALA A 39 7.40 -10.89 12.19
CA ALA A 39 8.53 -11.77 11.95
C ALA A 39 8.06 -13.22 11.77
N LYS A 40 8.63 -13.92 10.78
CA LYS A 40 8.38 -15.34 10.58
C LYS A 40 8.76 -16.13 11.83
N PRO A 41 7.88 -17.00 12.37
CA PRO A 41 8.24 -17.94 13.42
C PRO A 41 9.43 -18.82 12.98
N LEU A 42 10.43 -18.93 13.84
CA LEU A 42 11.56 -19.82 13.62
C LEU A 42 11.28 -21.18 14.24
N PRO A 43 11.59 -22.29 13.55
CA PRO A 43 11.55 -23.61 14.15
C PRO A 43 12.47 -23.70 15.38
N SER A 44 12.05 -24.46 16.38
CA SER A 44 12.83 -24.71 17.58
C SER A 44 13.89 -25.79 17.34
N VAL A 45 14.91 -25.87 18.20
CA VAL A 45 15.95 -26.91 18.08
C VAL A 45 15.35 -28.30 18.35
N GLU A 46 14.32 -28.38 19.19
CA GLU A 46 13.59 -29.60 19.49
C GLU A 46 12.89 -30.19 18.27
N ALA A 47 12.47 -29.35 17.31
CA ALA A 47 11.85 -29.81 16.06
C ALA A 47 12.77 -30.70 15.20
N VAL A 48 14.08 -30.68 15.45
CA VAL A 48 15.05 -31.55 14.76
C VAL A 48 14.87 -33.01 15.17
N THR A 49 14.46 -33.28 16.41
CA THR A 49 14.41 -34.64 16.98
C THR A 49 13.02 -35.06 17.49
N ASP A 50 12.09 -34.12 17.69
CA ASP A 50 10.73 -34.38 18.14
C ASP A 50 9.69 -34.03 17.06
N ALA A 51 8.99 -35.05 16.56
CA ALA A 51 7.94 -34.90 15.55
C ALA A 51 6.76 -34.02 16.03
N LYS A 52 6.45 -34.02 17.32
CA LYS A 52 5.41 -33.17 17.90
C LYS A 52 5.86 -31.72 17.99
N ALA A 53 7.15 -31.46 18.22
CA ALA A 53 7.70 -30.11 18.15
C ALA A 53 7.65 -29.60 16.71
N LYS A 54 8.11 -30.42 15.76
CA LYS A 54 8.02 -30.09 14.33
C LYS A 54 6.60 -29.77 13.88
N ALA A 55 5.60 -30.60 14.23
CA ALA A 55 4.22 -30.35 13.83
C ALA A 55 3.64 -29.04 14.39
N ARG A 56 4.06 -28.63 15.59
CA ARG A 56 3.66 -27.34 16.19
C ARG A 56 4.29 -26.17 15.45
N ASP A 57 5.57 -26.28 15.13
CA ASP A 57 6.29 -25.22 14.42
C ASP A 57 5.79 -25.05 12.98
N ASP A 58 5.55 -26.16 12.27
CA ASP A 58 4.95 -26.15 10.94
C ASP A 58 3.58 -25.46 10.98
N ALA A 59 2.71 -25.83 11.93
CA ALA A 59 1.40 -25.19 12.08
C ALA A 59 1.51 -23.68 12.39
N ALA A 60 2.48 -23.26 13.20
CA ALA A 60 2.71 -21.85 13.49
C ALA A 60 3.18 -21.07 12.26
N ILE A 61 4.02 -21.68 11.42
CA ILE A 61 4.51 -21.09 10.16
C ILE A 61 3.37 -20.97 9.15
N GLU A 62 2.54 -22.00 8.99
CA GLU A 62 1.40 -21.93 8.07
C GLU A 62 0.39 -20.87 8.50
N ALA A 63 0.04 -20.84 9.79
CA ALA A 63 -0.86 -19.81 10.33
C ALA A 63 -0.30 -18.39 10.16
N TRP A 64 1.02 -18.21 10.29
CA TRP A 64 1.69 -16.94 9.99
C TRP A 64 1.58 -16.59 8.49
N GLY A 65 1.80 -17.56 7.61
CA GLY A 65 1.70 -17.38 6.16
C GLY A 65 0.30 -16.96 5.71
N GLU A 66 -0.74 -17.59 6.26
CA GLU A 66 -2.14 -17.24 6.00
C GLU A 66 -2.45 -15.79 6.39
N ARG A 67 -1.98 -15.34 7.56
CA ARG A 67 -2.18 -13.95 8.03
C ARG A 67 -1.48 -12.95 7.11
N ILE A 68 -0.23 -13.21 6.75
CA ILE A 68 0.52 -12.33 5.85
C ILE A 68 -0.10 -12.29 4.45
N GLN A 69 -0.54 -13.42 3.93
CA GLN A 69 -1.17 -13.48 2.61
C GLN A 69 -2.45 -12.65 2.58
N ALA A 70 -3.33 -12.83 3.57
CA ALA A 70 -4.59 -12.09 3.65
C ALA A 70 -4.34 -10.57 3.79
N ALA A 71 -3.44 -10.17 4.68
CA ALA A 71 -3.07 -8.76 4.85
C ALA A 71 -2.40 -8.18 3.59
N GLY A 72 -1.56 -8.97 2.92
CA GLY A 72 -0.91 -8.59 1.67
C GLY A 72 -1.90 -8.32 0.56
N VAL A 73 -2.93 -9.16 0.40
CA VAL A 73 -4.02 -8.93 -0.58
C VAL A 73 -4.77 -7.64 -0.28
N ASN A 74 -5.14 -7.39 0.99
CA ASN A 74 -5.84 -6.17 1.38
C ASN A 74 -5.02 -4.91 1.06
N LEU A 75 -3.71 -4.93 1.37
CA LEU A 75 -2.81 -3.83 1.04
C LEU A 75 -2.62 -3.67 -0.46
N CYS A 76 -2.53 -4.78 -1.20
CA CYS A 76 -2.41 -4.78 -2.66
C CYS A 76 -3.62 -4.10 -3.31
N LEU A 77 -4.84 -4.51 -2.93
CA LEU A 77 -6.09 -3.89 -3.41
C LEU A 77 -6.19 -2.41 -3.07
N LEU A 78 -5.75 -2.01 -1.86
CA LEU A 78 -5.67 -0.60 -1.48
C LEU A 78 -4.73 0.19 -2.40
N LEU A 79 -3.61 -0.40 -2.81
CA LEU A 79 -2.64 0.25 -3.70
C LEU A 79 -3.16 0.33 -5.13
N GLU A 80 -3.83 -0.71 -5.63
CA GLU A 80 -4.50 -0.67 -6.95
C GLU A 80 -5.52 0.47 -7.01
N ASP A 81 -6.41 0.56 -6.01
CA ASP A 81 -7.40 1.63 -5.90
C ASP A 81 -6.76 3.01 -5.78
N ARG A 82 -5.68 3.12 -4.99
CA ARG A 82 -4.97 4.38 -4.76
C ARG A 82 -4.26 4.92 -5.99
N PHE A 83 -3.63 4.03 -6.76
CA PHE A 83 -2.75 4.41 -7.86
C PHE A 83 -3.38 4.20 -9.23
N ASP A 84 -4.58 3.63 -9.30
CA ASP A 84 -5.26 3.26 -10.54
C ASP A 84 -4.37 2.37 -11.44
N VAL A 85 -3.75 1.36 -10.81
CA VAL A 85 -2.86 0.38 -11.44
C VAL A 85 -3.40 -1.02 -11.17
N ASP A 86 -3.34 -1.91 -12.15
CA ASP A 86 -3.62 -3.34 -11.99
C ASP A 86 -2.32 -4.07 -11.65
N TYR A 87 -2.21 -4.53 -10.40
CA TYR A 87 -1.11 -5.36 -9.91
C TYR A 87 -1.47 -6.86 -9.95
N GLY A 88 -2.69 -7.22 -10.31
CA GLY A 88 -3.19 -8.59 -10.28
C GLY A 88 -3.44 -9.10 -8.87
N CYS A 89 -3.92 -8.25 -7.95
CA CYS A 89 -4.10 -8.57 -6.52
C CYS A 89 -5.15 -9.66 -6.19
N GLY A 90 -5.73 -10.32 -7.20
CA GLY A 90 -6.63 -11.45 -7.01
C GLY A 90 -8.12 -11.12 -6.94
N GLY A 91 -8.57 -9.93 -7.36
CA GLY A 91 -9.99 -9.68 -7.60
C GLY A 91 -10.40 -8.24 -7.91
N ARG A 92 -10.86 -8.02 -9.15
CA ARG A 92 -12.25 -7.66 -9.43
C ARG A 92 -12.79 -8.52 -10.56
#